data_AF-U6DXV0-F1
#
_entry.id   AF-U6DXV0-F1
#
_cell.length_a   1.000
_cell.length_b   1.000
_cell.length_c   1.000
_cell.angle_alpha   90.00
_cell.angle_beta   90.00
_cell.angle_gamma   90.00
#
_symmetry.space_group_name_H-M   'P 1'
#
loop_
_entity.id
_entity.type
_entity.pdbx_description
1 polymer ?
#
loop_
_entity_poly.entity_id
_entity_poly.type
_entity_poly.pdbx_seq_one_letter_code
_entity_poly.pdbx_strand_id
1 'polypeptide(L)'
;DEYLEYRRIVGEDDGGKLFTPEEYEEYKKRVLPMRLQNRLFVSWRSPTGMDCKLVGPETLCFCTHRYKQHKTDFETIPQQRPISLPCRVSGCGCRAYLYVPLNGAQPIRCRCKHFADQHSAAPGFLCNACAPSIEL
;
A
#
# COMPACT_ATOMS: atom_id res chain seq x y z
N ASP A 1 -1.80 -25.21 8.49
CA ASP A 1 -2.65 -24.09 8.98
C ASP A 1 -1.88 -23.03 9.75
N GLU A 2 -1.07 -23.38 10.74
CA GLU A 2 -0.30 -22.43 11.58
C GLU A 2 0.59 -21.46 10.80
N TYR A 3 1.33 -21.93 9.78
CA TYR A 3 2.17 -21.05 8.96
C TYR A 3 1.36 -20.00 8.18
N LEU A 4 0.14 -20.35 7.74
CA LEU A 4 -0.74 -19.40 7.04
C LEU A 4 -1.33 -18.36 7.98
N GLU A 5 -1.53 -18.71 9.25
CA GLU A 5 -1.91 -17.78 10.30
C GLU A 5 -0.74 -16.85 10.63
N TYR A 6 0.45 -17.40 10.87
CA TYR A 6 1.69 -16.65 11.08
C TYR A 6 1.89 -15.62 9.98
N ARG A 7 1.82 -16.04 8.70
CA ARG A 7 1.97 -15.15 7.55
C ARG A 7 0.89 -14.06 7.47
N ARG A 8 -0.32 -14.30 7.97
CA ARG A 8 -1.41 -13.30 8.01
C ARG A 8 -1.19 -12.28 9.12
N ILE A 9 -0.65 -12.70 10.26
CA ILE A 9 -0.42 -11.84 11.42
C ILE A 9 0.90 -11.08 11.29
N VAL A 10 2.00 -11.75 10.94
CA VAL A 10 3.34 -11.16 10.91
C VAL A 10 3.62 -10.47 9.57
N GLY A 11 3.10 -10.99 8.46
CA GLY A 11 3.30 -10.38 7.14
C GLY A 11 4.77 -10.40 6.71
N GLU A 12 5.38 -9.22 6.59
CA GLU A 12 6.79 -9.00 6.24
C GLU A 12 7.56 -8.33 7.41
N ASP A 13 6.94 -8.21 8.60
CA ASP A 13 7.52 -7.51 9.75
C ASP A 13 8.66 -8.29 10.44
N ASP A 14 8.86 -9.55 10.06
CA ASP A 14 9.93 -10.42 10.56
C ASP A 14 11.29 -10.19 9.86
N GLY A 15 11.32 -9.31 8.86
CA GLY A 15 12.54 -8.99 8.11
C GLY A 15 13.13 -10.19 7.36
N GLY A 16 12.32 -11.22 7.10
CA GLY A 16 12.76 -12.47 6.46
C GLY A 16 13.35 -13.51 7.42
N LYS A 17 13.33 -13.27 8.74
CA LYS A 17 13.73 -14.26 9.75
C LYS A 17 12.53 -14.61 10.63
N LEU A 18 12.10 -15.86 10.56
CA LEU A 18 10.99 -16.37 11.39
C LEU A 18 11.24 -16.10 12.89
N PHE A 19 10.20 -15.60 13.54
CA PHE A 19 10.16 -15.40 14.98
C PHE A 19 10.24 -16.74 15.73
N THR A 20 10.83 -16.70 16.93
CA THR A 20 10.65 -17.78 17.90
C THR A 20 9.19 -17.82 18.38
N PRO A 21 8.74 -18.93 19.00
CA PRO A 21 7.41 -19.00 19.58
C PRO A 21 7.12 -17.87 20.57
N GLU A 22 8.11 -17.52 21.40
CA GLU A 22 7.99 -16.44 22.40
C GLU A 22 7.86 -15.07 21.73
N GLU A 23 8.70 -14.78 20.73
CA GLU A 23 8.66 -13.54 19.94
C GLU A 23 7.31 -13.38 19.21
N TYR A 24 6.77 -14.49 18.67
CA TYR A 24 5.47 -14.48 18.00
C TYR A 24 4.31 -14.20 18.96
N GLU A 25 4.30 -14.79 20.15
CA GLU A 25 3.28 -14.53 21.16
C GLU A 25 3.31 -13.08 21.66
N GLU A 26 4.50 -12.53 21.90
CA GLU A 26 4.64 -11.12 22.28
C GLU A 26 4.19 -10.18 21.15
N TYR A 27 4.58 -10.48 19.91
CA TYR A 27 4.14 -9.73 18.74
C TYR A 27 2.61 -9.72 18.61
N LYS A 28 1.94 -10.88 18.76
CA LYS A 28 0.48 -10.98 18.71
C LYS A 28 -0.20 -10.10 19.77
N LYS A 29 0.25 -10.19 21.03
CA LYS A 29 -0.32 -9.43 22.15
C LYS A 29 -0.27 -7.93 21.92
N ARG A 30 0.78 -7.45 21.24
CA ARG A 30 0.94 -6.03 20.90
C ARG A 30 0.13 -5.62 19.67
N VAL A 31 0.24 -6.39 18.58
CA VAL A 31 -0.20 -5.96 17.25
C VAL A 31 -1.69 -6.21 17.01
N LEU A 32 -2.27 -7.30 17.54
CA LEU A 32 -3.69 -7.59 17.31
C LEU A 32 -4.63 -6.53 17.91
N PRO A 33 -4.48 -6.10 19.19
CA PRO A 33 -5.32 -5.04 19.74
C PRO A 33 -5.13 -3.72 19.01
N MET A 34 -3.89 -3.34 18.71
CA MET A 34 -3.56 -2.12 17.97
C MET A 34 -4.21 -2.10 16.59
N ARG A 35 -4.13 -3.20 15.83
CA ARG A 35 -4.76 -3.31 14.50
C ARG A 35 -6.28 -3.36 14.55
N LEU A 36 -6.86 -3.81 15.66
CA LEU A 36 -8.31 -3.80 15.84
C LEU A 36 -8.80 -2.37 16.11
N GLN A 37 -8.09 -1.62 16.96
CA GLN A 37 -8.45 -0.27 17.37
C GLN A 37 -8.12 0.79 16.31
N ASN A 38 -6.95 0.69 15.68
CA ASN A 38 -6.41 1.72 14.80
C ASN A 38 -6.47 1.34 13.31
N ARG A 39 -7.37 0.44 12.94
CA ARG A 39 -7.52 -0.01 11.55
C ARG A 39 -7.86 1.16 10.64
N LEU A 40 -7.06 1.34 9.59
CA LEU A 40 -7.37 2.26 8.51
C LEU A 40 -8.29 1.61 7.48
N PHE A 41 -9.46 2.22 7.27
CA PHE A 41 -10.37 1.88 6.19
C PHE A 41 -10.16 2.89 5.06
N VAL A 42 -9.79 2.39 3.89
CA VAL A 42 -9.64 3.22 2.69
C VAL A 42 -10.75 2.87 1.71
N SER A 43 -11.54 3.87 1.36
CA SER A 43 -12.53 3.80 0.28
C SER A 43 -12.20 4.84 -0.77
N TRP A 44 -12.30 4.43 -2.03
CA TRP A 44 -12.42 5.39 -3.13
C TRP A 44 -13.89 5.73 -3.29
N ARG A 45 -14.23 7.00 -3.48
CA ARG A 45 -15.58 7.46 -3.79
C ARG A 45 -15.50 8.27 -5.09
N SER A 46 -16.33 7.94 -6.06
CA SER A 46 -16.40 8.73 -7.29
C SER A 46 -16.95 10.14 -7.02
N PRO A 47 -16.72 11.11 -7.92
CA PRO A 47 -17.34 12.43 -7.83
C PRO A 47 -18.88 12.42 -7.83
N THR A 48 -19.51 11.36 -8.35
CA THR A 48 -20.98 11.21 -8.38
C THR A 48 -21.53 10.51 -7.14
N GLY A 49 -20.67 10.19 -6.15
CA GLY A 49 -21.08 9.64 -4.86
C GLY A 49 -21.28 8.12 -4.81
N MET A 50 -21.28 7.45 -5.97
CA MET A 50 -21.36 5.98 -6.08
C MET A 50 -19.99 5.34 -6.37
N ASP A 51 -19.90 4.05 -6.09
CA ASP A 51 -18.71 3.20 -6.00
C ASP A 51 -17.80 3.48 -4.80
N CYS A 52 -18.01 2.67 -3.76
CA CYS A 52 -17.07 2.42 -2.66
C CYS A 52 -16.28 1.16 -3.00
N LYS A 53 -15.06 1.26 -3.54
CA LYS A 53 -14.19 0.09 -3.57
C LYS A 53 -13.55 -0.08 -2.19
N LEU A 54 -13.79 -1.23 -1.58
CA LEU A 54 -13.07 -1.62 -0.38
C LEU A 54 -11.61 -1.92 -0.75
N VAL A 55 -10.68 -1.11 -0.23
CA VAL A 55 -9.25 -1.38 -0.35
C VAL A 55 -8.90 -2.49 0.64
N GLY A 56 -8.52 -3.65 0.10
CA GLY A 56 -8.01 -4.77 0.88
C GLY A 56 -6.48 -4.82 0.90
N PRO A 57 -5.90 -5.72 1.71
CA PRO A 57 -4.44 -5.93 1.80
C PRO A 57 -3.75 -6.14 0.46
N GLU A 58 -4.45 -6.78 -0.49
CA GLU A 58 -3.94 -7.16 -1.81
C GLU A 58 -4.18 -6.09 -2.89
N THR A 59 -4.93 -5.04 -2.58
CA THR A 59 -5.21 -3.97 -3.55
C THR A 59 -3.92 -3.20 -3.87
N LEU A 60 -3.69 -3.00 -5.18
CA LEU A 60 -2.49 -2.33 -5.67
C LEU A 60 -2.55 -0.81 -5.47
N CYS A 61 -1.40 -0.26 -5.11
CA CYS A 61 -1.09 1.16 -5.09
C CYS A 61 -0.57 1.63 -6.46
N PHE A 62 -0.62 2.94 -6.67
CA PHE A 62 0.41 3.80 -7.23
C PHE A 62 1.62 3.07 -7.81
N CYS A 63 2.46 2.74 -6.85
CA CYS A 63 3.78 2.17 -7.01
C CYS A 63 3.79 0.66 -7.31
N THR A 64 2.65 0.10 -7.75
CA THR A 64 2.40 -1.32 -8.03
C THR A 64 2.53 -2.29 -6.85
N HIS A 65 2.90 -1.81 -5.66
CA HIS A 65 2.91 -2.59 -4.42
C HIS A 65 1.53 -2.65 -3.76
N ARG A 66 1.33 -3.67 -2.93
CA ARG A 66 0.05 -3.96 -2.26
C ARG A 66 -0.15 -3.04 -1.05
N TYR A 67 -1.40 -2.79 -0.68
CA TYR A 67 -1.75 -1.95 0.48
C TYR A 67 -1.04 -2.42 1.76
N LYS A 68 -0.98 -3.74 2.00
CA LYS A 68 -0.27 -4.33 3.15
C LYS A 68 1.24 -4.06 3.19
N GLN A 69 1.83 -3.68 2.06
CA GLN A 69 3.26 -3.34 1.95
C GLN A 69 3.50 -1.84 2.21
N HIS A 70 2.49 -1.10 2.66
CA HIS A 70 2.62 0.27 3.14
C HIS A 70 2.53 0.31 4.67
N LYS A 71 2.97 1.41 5.29
CA LYS A 71 2.80 1.64 6.74
C LYS A 71 1.31 1.87 7.05
N THR A 72 0.57 0.79 7.26
CA THR A 72 -0.86 0.82 7.61
C THR A 72 -1.12 0.69 9.11
N ASP A 73 -0.12 0.23 9.86
CA ASP A 73 -0.19 0.04 11.30
C ASP A 73 0.29 1.30 12.03
N PHE A 74 -0.53 1.78 12.96
CA PHE A 74 -0.27 2.96 13.78
C PHE A 74 -0.64 2.67 15.23
N GLU A 75 0.23 3.03 16.18
CA GLU A 75 -0.07 3.00 17.62
C GLU A 75 -1.13 4.06 17.99
N THR A 76 -1.09 5.20 17.31
CA THR A 76 -2.10 6.26 17.39
C THR A 76 -2.38 6.78 15.98
N ILE A 77 -3.67 6.91 15.63
CA ILE A 77 -4.06 7.40 14.29
C ILE A 77 -3.66 8.88 14.17
N PRO A 78 -2.88 9.26 13.13
CA PRO A 78 -2.54 10.66 12.89
C PRO A 78 -3.78 11.53 12.67
N GLN A 79 -3.82 12.69 13.33
CA GLN A 79 -4.90 13.66 13.19
C GLN A 79 -4.78 14.45 11.88
N GLN A 80 -3.56 14.73 11.43
CA GLN A 80 -3.31 15.45 10.18
C GLN A 80 -3.69 14.60 8.97
N ARG A 81 -4.45 15.19 8.04
CA ARG A 81 -4.83 14.57 6.77
C ARG A 81 -4.11 15.27 5.60
N PRO A 82 -3.72 14.53 4.54
CA PRO A 82 -3.85 13.08 4.37
C PRO A 82 -2.88 12.30 5.29
N ILE A 83 -3.26 11.09 5.71
CA ILE A 83 -2.36 10.21 6.49
C ILE A 83 -1.23 9.75 5.57
N SER A 84 0.02 9.92 6.01
CA SER A 84 1.19 9.39 5.30
C SER A 84 1.25 7.87 5.46
N LEU A 85 1.17 7.18 4.32
CA LEU A 85 1.24 5.72 4.22
C LEU A 85 2.42 5.36 3.30
N PRO A 86 3.68 5.56 3.72
CA PRO A 86 4.83 5.25 2.88
C PRO A 86 4.92 3.76 2.58
N CYS A 87 5.41 3.40 1.39
CA CYS A 87 5.69 2.02 1.04
C CYS A 87 6.92 1.52 1.80
N ARG A 88 6.87 0.28 2.29
CA ARG A 88 7.96 -0.38 3.04
C ARG A 88 8.86 -1.23 2.15
N VAL A 89 8.50 -1.42 0.88
CA VAL A 89 9.34 -2.17 -0.07
C VAL A 89 10.63 -1.39 -0.33
N SER A 90 11.77 -2.07 -0.20
CA SER A 90 13.09 -1.49 -0.38
C SER A 90 13.22 -0.76 -1.72
N GLY A 91 13.74 0.46 -1.69
CA GLY A 91 13.93 1.31 -2.87
C GLY A 91 12.67 2.02 -3.41
N CYS A 92 11.49 1.78 -2.84
CA CYS A 92 10.26 2.44 -3.29
C CYS A 92 10.14 3.87 -2.75
N GLY A 93 10.07 4.88 -3.63
CA GLY A 93 9.91 6.30 -3.25
C GLY A 93 8.48 6.74 -2.89
N CYS A 94 7.54 5.79 -2.78
CA CYS A 94 6.12 6.06 -2.54
C CYS A 94 5.86 6.55 -1.09
N ARG A 95 5.25 7.72 -0.92
CA ARG A 95 5.00 8.36 0.40
C ARG A 95 3.57 8.19 0.93
N ALA A 96 2.65 7.75 0.08
CA ALA A 96 1.25 7.57 0.42
C ALA A 96 0.64 6.49 -0.47
N TYR A 97 -0.31 5.74 0.08
CA TYR A 97 -1.12 4.80 -0.70
C TYR A 97 -2.05 5.57 -1.65
N LEU A 98 -1.96 5.27 -2.94
CA LEU A 98 -2.71 5.93 -4.00
C LEU A 98 -3.43 4.85 -4.81
N TYR A 99 -4.73 4.76 -4.67
CA TYR A 99 -5.50 3.76 -5.40
C TYR A 99 -5.63 4.15 -6.89
N VAL A 100 -5.31 3.21 -7.79
CA VAL A 100 -5.57 3.33 -9.22
C VAL A 100 -6.81 2.51 -9.58
N PRO A 101 -7.91 3.14 -10.01
CA PRO A 101 -9.07 2.43 -10.51
C PRO A 101 -8.72 1.47 -11.67
N LEU A 102 -9.37 0.31 -11.67
CA LEU A 102 -9.32 -0.64 -12.78
C LEU A 102 -10.66 -0.59 -13.52
N ASN A 103 -10.61 -0.72 -14.85
CA ASN A 103 -11.78 -0.98 -15.68
C ASN A 103 -11.86 -2.48 -15.97
N GLY A 104 -12.69 -3.20 -15.21
CA GLY A 104 -12.63 -4.67 -15.18
C GLY A 104 -11.26 -5.15 -14.68
N ALA A 105 -10.57 -5.94 -15.50
CA ALA A 105 -9.20 -6.40 -15.22
C ALA A 105 -8.11 -5.43 -15.71
N GLN A 106 -8.46 -4.39 -16.49
CA GLN A 106 -7.48 -3.54 -17.14
C GLN A 106 -7.20 -2.25 -16.35
N PRO A 107 -5.93 -1.87 -16.14
CA PRO A 107 -5.59 -0.58 -15.58
C PRO A 107 -6.05 0.57 -16.48
N ILE A 108 -6.50 1.67 -15.88
CA ILE A 108 -6.75 2.90 -16.63
C ILE A 108 -5.45 3.52 -17.11
N ARG A 109 -5.49 4.19 -18.26
CA ARG A 109 -4.38 4.98 -18.78
C ARG A 109 -4.38 6.37 -18.14
N CYS A 110 -3.19 6.88 -17.84
CA CYS A 110 -2.98 8.25 -17.39
C CYS A 110 -3.27 9.24 -18.53
N ARG A 111 -3.26 10.55 -18.23
CA ARG A 111 -3.48 11.62 -19.23
C ARG A 111 -2.47 11.56 -20.39
N CYS A 112 -1.27 11.06 -20.13
CA CYS A 112 -0.22 10.82 -21.12
C CYS A 112 -0.40 9.52 -21.95
N LYS A 113 -1.52 8.80 -21.79
CA LYS A 113 -1.87 7.52 -22.45
C LYS A 113 -1.05 6.29 -22.03
N HIS A 114 -0.11 6.45 -21.10
CA HIS A 114 0.66 5.35 -20.51
C HIS A 114 -0.02 4.77 -19.26
N PHE A 115 0.35 3.56 -18.88
CA PHE A 115 -0.13 2.91 -17.66
C PHE A 115 0.56 3.49 -16.42
N ALA A 116 -0.06 3.30 -15.25
CA ALA A 116 0.45 3.82 -13.97
C ALA A 116 1.85 3.28 -13.62
N ASP A 117 2.15 2.03 -13.99
CA ASP A 117 3.45 1.39 -13.79
C ASP A 117 4.59 1.99 -14.64
N GLN A 118 4.26 2.78 -15.66
CA GLN A 118 5.22 3.52 -16.48
C GLN A 118 5.58 4.89 -15.88
N HIS A 119 5.23 5.14 -14.62
CA HIS A 119 5.47 6.40 -13.94
C HIS A 119 6.30 6.18 -12.67
N SER A 120 7.07 7.19 -12.30
CA SER A 120 7.78 7.20 -11.02
C SER A 120 6.80 7.24 -9.86
N ALA A 121 7.01 6.36 -8.86
CA ALA A 121 6.29 6.40 -7.60
C ALA A 121 6.68 7.59 -6.70
N ALA A 122 7.75 8.32 -7.06
CA ALA A 122 8.19 9.50 -6.34
C ALA A 122 7.21 10.68 -6.55
N PRO A 123 7.22 11.68 -5.64
CA PRO A 123 6.43 12.90 -5.80
C PRO A 123 6.63 13.52 -7.18
N GLY A 124 5.53 13.91 -7.83
CA GLY A 124 5.52 14.42 -9.19
C GLY A 124 5.08 13.41 -10.24
N PHE A 125 5.09 12.10 -9.93
CA PHE A 125 4.54 11.03 -10.77
C PHE A 125 4.97 11.14 -12.24
N LEU A 126 6.24 11.44 -12.48
CA LEU A 126 6.74 11.69 -13.83
C LEU A 126 6.64 10.41 -14.67
N CYS A 127 6.15 10.54 -15.89
CA CYS A 127 6.06 9.43 -16.83
C CYS A 127 7.44 9.13 -17.41
N ASN A 128 7.95 7.93 -17.16
CA ASN A 128 9.25 7.49 -17.65
C ASN A 128 9.24 7.28 -19.17
N ALA A 129 8.06 7.04 -19.76
CA ALA A 129 7.89 6.86 -21.21
C ALA A 129 7.69 8.19 -21.98
N CYS A 130 7.38 9.29 -21.30
CA CYS A 130 7.21 10.60 -21.94
C CYS A 130 8.45 11.48 -21.89
N ALA A 131 9.48 11.09 -21.13
CA ALA A 131 10.70 11.88 -21.06
C ALA A 131 11.28 12.01 -22.48
N PRO A 132 11.64 13.23 -22.92
CA PRO A 132 12.31 13.40 -24.21
C PRO A 132 13.60 12.58 -24.17
N SER A 133 13.84 11.80 -25.21
CA SER A 133 15.18 11.30 -25.51
C SER A 133 16.12 12.49 -25.49
N ILE A 134 16.99 12.59 -24.49
CA ILE A 134 18.16 13.45 -24.60
C ILE A 134 19.04 12.75 -25.61
N GLU A 135 18.93 13.15 -26.88
CA GLU A 135 19.95 12.87 -27.87
C GLU A 135 21.22 13.56 -27.37
N LEU A 136 22.20 12.74 -26.97
CA LEU A 136 23.57 13.15 -26.71
C LEU A 136 24.33 13.24 -28.04
#